data_AF-A0A6A1TVH6-F1
#
_entry.id   AF-A0A6A1TVH6-F1
#
_cell.length_a   1.000
_cell.length_b   1.000
_cell.length_c   1.000
_cell.angle_alpha   90.00
_cell.angle_beta   90.00
_cell.angle_gamma   90.00
#
_symmetry.space_group_name_H-M   'P 1'
#
loop_
_entity.id
_entity.type
_entity.pdbx_description
1 polymer ?
#
loop_
_entity_poly.entity_id
_entity_poly.type
_entity_poly.pdbx_seq_one_letter_code
_entity_poly.pdbx_strand_id
1 'polypeptide(L)'
;MNETIRGLLTRVGGLPVAVTELEDAADLYAAGLSSFASVQLMLGLEEAFDIEFPDSLLNRKSFASIAAIEHTVSHILKASEAA
;
A
#
# COMPACT_ATOMS: atom_id res chain seq x y z
N MET A 1 8.72 -3.03 6.99
CA MET A 1 7.93 -2.37 5.92
C MET A 1 6.65 -3.15 5.65
N ASN A 2 6.76 -4.43 5.29
CA ASN A 2 5.62 -5.32 5.09
C ASN A 2 4.64 -5.37 6.29
N GLU A 3 5.12 -5.53 7.53
CA GLU A 3 4.25 -5.52 8.73
C GLU A 3 3.42 -4.23 8.89
N THR A 4 4.02 -3.06 8.63
CA THR A 4 3.32 -1.78 8.64
C THR A 4 2.23 -1.72 7.58
N ILE A 5 2.55 -2.14 6.34
CA ILE A 5 1.59 -2.20 5.23
C ILE A 5 0.42 -3.14 5.60
N ARG A 6 0.72 -4.31 6.16
CA ARG A 6 -0.30 -5.27 6.61
C ARG A 6 -1.15 -4.73 7.75
N GLY A 7 -0.55 -4.00 8.68
CA GLY A 7 -1.26 -3.31 9.77
C GLY A 7 -2.21 -2.24 9.24
N LEU A 8 -1.75 -1.42 8.29
CA LEU A 8 -2.59 -0.42 7.62
C LEU A 8 -3.72 -1.07 6.83
N LEU A 9 -3.44 -2.10 6.03
CA LEU A 9 -4.47 -2.87 5.31
C LEU A 9 -5.51 -3.48 6.25
N THR A 10 -5.10 -3.95 7.43
CA THR A 10 -6.05 -4.46 8.42
C THR A 10 -6.94 -3.36 8.99
N ARG A 11 -6.37 -2.16 9.19
CA ARG A 11 -7.07 -1.02 9.79
C ARG A 11 -7.99 -0.29 8.81
N VAL A 12 -7.57 -0.11 7.56
CA VAL A 12 -8.27 0.72 6.57
C VAL A 12 -8.67 -0.04 5.29
N GLY A 13 -8.13 -1.24 5.07
CA GLY A 13 -8.38 -2.03 3.87
C GLY A 13 -9.79 -2.62 3.78
N GLY A 14 -10.47 -2.82 4.93
CA GLY A 14 -11.83 -3.36 4.98
C GLY A 14 -11.96 -4.73 4.33
N LEU A 15 -10.87 -5.50 4.30
CA LEU A 15 -10.81 -6.78 3.61
C LEU A 15 -11.61 -7.84 4.38
N PRO A 16 -12.41 -8.67 3.69
CA PRO A 16 -13.17 -9.77 4.30
C PRO A 16 -12.27 -10.92 4.79
N VAL A 17 -11.01 -10.94 4.38
CA VAL A 17 -10.01 -11.95 4.72
C VAL A 17 -8.90 -11.34 5.56
N ALA A 18 -8.30 -12.16 6.45
CA ALA A 18 -7.21 -11.70 7.28
C ALA A 18 -6.00 -11.35 6.41
N VAL A 19 -5.42 -10.17 6.62
CA VAL A 19 -4.26 -9.73 5.82
C VAL A 19 -3.07 -10.66 5.99
N THR A 20 -2.96 -11.37 7.12
CA THR A 20 -1.94 -12.40 7.36
C THR A 20 -2.04 -13.62 6.44
N GLU A 21 -3.22 -13.89 5.89
CA GLU A 21 -3.45 -15.00 4.95
C GLU A 21 -3.22 -14.58 3.49
N LEU A 22 -3.09 -13.28 3.23
CA LEU A 22 -2.78 -12.78 1.89
C LEU A 22 -1.29 -12.96 1.59
N GLU A 23 -1.02 -13.56 0.43
CA GLU A 23 0.32 -13.58 -0.15
C GLU A 23 0.74 -12.16 -0.56
N ASP A 24 2.05 -11.88 -0.53
CA ASP A 24 2.54 -10.54 -0.86
C ASP A 24 2.23 -10.14 -2.32
N ALA A 25 2.12 -11.13 -3.21
CA ALA A 25 1.77 -10.95 -4.61
C ALA A 25 0.26 -11.04 -4.89
N ALA A 26 -0.58 -11.27 -3.88
CA ALA A 26 -2.03 -11.38 -4.06
C ALA A 26 -2.66 -10.06 -4.52
N ASP A 27 -3.66 -10.15 -5.39
CA ASP A 27 -4.42 -8.98 -5.83
C ASP A 27 -5.39 -8.53 -4.72
N LEU A 28 -5.07 -7.38 -4.11
CA LEU A 28 -5.84 -6.79 -3.03
C LEU A 28 -7.24 -6.37 -3.49
N TYR A 29 -7.40 -5.90 -4.73
CA TYR A 29 -8.71 -5.55 -5.27
C TYR A 29 -9.57 -6.80 -5.50
N ALA A 30 -8.96 -7.90 -5.92
CA ALA A 30 -9.65 -9.19 -6.00
C ALA A 30 -10.02 -9.72 -4.60
N ALA A 31 -9.19 -9.44 -3.59
CA ALA A 31 -9.47 -9.76 -2.19
C ALA A 31 -10.56 -8.88 -1.57
N GLY A 32 -11.00 -7.80 -2.24
CA GLY A 32 -12.08 -6.93 -1.78
C GLY A 32 -11.67 -5.50 -1.43
N LEU A 33 -10.43 -5.09 -1.73
CA LEU A 33 -9.97 -3.71 -1.51
C LEU A 33 -10.79 -2.74 -2.38
N SER A 34 -11.50 -1.83 -1.73
CA SER A 34 -12.26 -0.80 -2.42
C SER A 34 -11.39 0.39 -2.83
N SER A 35 -11.82 1.17 -3.81
CA SER A 35 -11.12 2.41 -4.20
C SER A 35 -10.99 3.39 -3.03
N PHE A 36 -11.99 3.45 -2.15
CA PHE A 36 -11.93 4.30 -0.95
C PHE A 36 -10.88 3.79 0.04
N ALA A 37 -10.82 2.47 0.26
CA ALA A 37 -9.81 1.85 1.11
C ALA A 37 -8.39 2.06 0.56
N SER A 38 -8.20 2.04 -0.77
CA SER A 38 -6.88 2.34 -1.36
C SER A 38 -6.42 3.79 -1.11
N VAL A 39 -7.34 4.76 -1.09
CA VAL A 39 -7.01 6.16 -0.75
C VAL A 39 -6.62 6.28 0.72
N GLN A 40 -7.37 5.64 1.62
CA GLN A 40 -7.03 5.63 3.05
C GLN A 40 -5.70 4.93 3.30
N LEU A 41 -5.42 3.85 2.56
CA LEU A 41 -4.15 3.14 2.63
C LEU A 41 -2.99 4.02 2.20
N MET A 42 -3.12 4.73 1.08
CA MET A 42 -2.13 5.71 0.63
C MET A 42 -1.84 6.75 1.73
N LEU A 43 -2.87 7.42 2.25
CA LEU A 43 -2.70 8.44 3.30
C LEU A 43 -1.99 7.87 4.54
N GLY A 44 -2.35 6.64 4.94
CA GLY A 44 -1.70 5.97 6.05
C GLY A 44 -0.24 5.59 5.77
N LEU A 45 0.11 5.30 4.52
CA LEU A 45 1.51 5.03 4.12
C LEU A 45 2.33 6.31 4.10
N GLU A 46 1.78 7.40 3.59
CA GLU A 46 2.40 8.73 3.61
C GLU A 46 2.76 9.14 5.04
N GLU A 47 1.80 9.03 5.97
CA GLU A 47 2.02 9.33 7.38
C GLU A 47 3.00 8.36 8.06
N ALA A 48 2.92 7.06 7.77
CA ALA A 48 3.75 6.05 8.43
C ALA A 48 5.22 6.06 7.98
N PHE A 49 5.48 6.47 6.74
CA PHE A 49 6.82 6.49 6.15
C PHE A 49 7.37 7.91 5.92
N ASP A 50 6.59 8.94 6.24
CA ASP A 50 6.92 10.36 6.01
C ASP A 50 7.26 10.62 4.52
N ILE A 51 6.40 10.13 3.63
CA ILE A 51 6.55 10.24 2.17
C ILE A 51 5.32 10.87 1.52
N GLU A 52 5.46 11.35 0.28
CA GLU A 52 4.33 11.76 -0.57
C GLU A 52 4.28 10.89 -1.83
N PHE A 53 3.10 10.37 -2.18
CA PHE A 53 2.91 9.61 -3.41
C PHE A 53 2.77 10.55 -4.60
N PRO A 54 3.66 10.46 -5.61
CA PRO A 54 3.50 11.25 -6.83
C PRO A 54 2.33 10.73 -7.66
N ASP A 55 1.68 11.61 -8.43
CA ASP A 55 0.55 11.27 -9.32
C ASP A 55 0.85 10.11 -10.27
N SER A 56 2.11 9.96 -10.70
CA SER A 56 2.55 8.86 -11.57
C SER A 56 2.43 7.48 -10.91
N LEU A 57 2.60 7.42 -9.59
CA LEU A 57 2.51 6.20 -8.78
C LEU A 57 1.12 6.04 -8.14
N LEU A 58 0.25 7.03 -8.25
CA LEU A 58 -1.11 7.02 -7.72
C LEU A 58 -2.09 6.26 -8.65
N ASN A 59 -1.78 4.99 -8.90
CA ASN A 59 -2.50 4.15 -9.86
C ASN A 59 -2.81 2.76 -9.29
N ARG A 60 -3.77 2.05 -9.91
CA ARG A 60 -4.21 0.72 -9.47
C ARG A 60 -3.06 -0.29 -9.36
N LYS A 61 -2.03 -0.21 -10.20
CA LYS A 61 -0.91 -1.17 -10.17
C LYS A 61 -0.04 -1.00 -8.92
N SER A 62 0.20 0.23 -8.47
CA SER A 62 1.00 0.49 -7.27
C SER A 62 0.33 -0.03 -6.00
N PHE A 63 -1.00 -0.09 -5.97
CA PHE A 63 -1.79 -0.61 -4.85
C PHE A 63 -2.41 -1.99 -5.12
N ALA A 64 -1.97 -2.68 -6.19
CA ALA A 64 -2.54 -3.96 -6.58
C ALA A 64 -2.21 -5.09 -5.60
N SER A 65 -1.03 -5.05 -4.99
CA SER A 65 -0.55 -6.08 -4.06
C SER A 65 0.33 -5.48 -2.97
N ILE A 66 0.56 -6.23 -1.89
CA ILE A 66 1.43 -5.80 -0.79
C ILE A 66 2.86 -5.56 -1.31
N ALA A 67 3.36 -6.46 -2.17
CA ALA A 67 4.66 -6.34 -2.81
C ALA A 67 4.76 -5.09 -3.71
N ALA A 68 3.69 -4.75 -4.45
CA ALA A 68 3.67 -3.54 -5.27
C ALA A 68 3.73 -2.27 -4.42
N ILE A 69 2.98 -2.24 -3.31
CA ILE A 69 3.00 -1.13 -2.35
C ILE A 69 4.40 -1.00 -1.75
N GLU A 70 4.97 -2.10 -1.28
CA GLU A 70 6.30 -2.13 -0.69
C GLU A 70 7.36 -1.63 -1.67
N HIS A 71 7.30 -2.07 -2.92
CA HIS A 71 8.20 -1.60 -3.96
C HIS A 71 8.03 -0.09 -4.24
N THR A 72 6.79 0.39 -4.29
CA THR A 72 6.48 1.80 -4.53
C THR A 72 6.98 2.68 -3.40
N VAL A 73 6.72 2.31 -2.14
CA VAL A 73 7.21 3.00 -0.94
C VAL A 73 8.73 3.01 -0.92
N SER A 74 9.38 1.87 -1.17
CA SER A 74 10.84 1.80 -1.24
C SER A 74 11.43 2.68 -2.33
N HIS A 75 10.77 2.76 -3.48
CA HIS A 75 11.19 3.60 -4.59
C HIS A 75 11.08 5.08 -4.24
N ILE A 76 9.99 5.50 -3.59
CA ILE A 76 9.80 6.90 -3.15
C ILE A 76 10.83 7.28 -2.09
N LEU A 77 11.05 6.43 -1.08
CA LEU A 77 12.06 6.67 -0.05
C LEU A 77 13.46 6.86 -0.64
N LYS A 78 13.86 5.99 -1.57
CA LYS A 78 15.15 6.10 -2.27
C LYS A 78 15.25 7.35 -3.14
N ALA A 79 14.16 7.74 -3.80
CA ALA A 79 14.13 8.96 -4.60
C ALA A 79 14.25 10.21 -3.73
N SER A 80 13.68 10.19 -2.52
CA SER A 80 13.77 11.29 -1.55
C SER A 80 15.14 11.39 -0.88
N GLU A 81 15.84 10.28 -0.62
CA GLU A 81 17.22 10.30 -0.07
C GLU A 81 18.27 10.79 -1.08
N ALA A 82 17.97 10.74 -2.38
CA ALA A 82 18.88 11.13 -3.44
C ALA A 82 18.81 12.63 -3.81
N ALA A 83 17.92 13.39 -3.18
CA ALA A 83 17.68 14.82 -3.41
C ALA A 83 18.26 15.68 -2.27
#